data_AF-A0A7R9WVU8-F1
#
_entry.id   AF-A0A7R9WVU8-F1
#
_cell.length_a   1.000
_cell.length_b   1.000
_cell.length_c   1.000
_cell.angle_alpha   90.00
_cell.angle_beta   90.00
_cell.angle_gamma   90.00
#
_symmetry.space_group_name_H-M   'P 1'
#
loop_
_entity.id
_entity.type
_entity.pdbx_description
1 polymer ?
#
loop_
_entity_poly.entity_id
_entity_poly.type
_entity_poly.pdbx_seq_one_letter_code
_entity_poly.pdbx_strand_id
1 'polypeptide(L)'
;QLEVQWNADVMKGMIRRILAMRSKDQLKLLNSPKSRHGDIKLPQRHGTALDEVQEVIKLPSESLPYQQDPSAIELSPAVRSQVDHFVFTISQMYRSNPFHSFSHASHVVQSTVKLLSRIVRKEAIDYNDMCYKESNGDALHKFTFGITSDPITQFACVLAALIHDVDHTGLPNSQLVKEGVDIASKYKNKSVAEQNSFDIAWDLMMSPQYREMRECIYSTKQELMRFRQLLVNAVLATDIMDKELNALRKARWAKAFDKPQAKHTRLDHSGTLTSDSSKGSNSEEDANRMATIVIEHLIQASDVSHTMQHWHVYQKWNEKLFHEMYVAYKAGKAENDPSLGWYKGELGFFDFYIIPLAK
;
A
#
# COMPACT_ATOMS: atom_id res chain seq x y z
N GLN A 1 -11.48 15.69 -12.98
CA GLN A 1 -10.40 15.91 -13.97
C GLN A 1 -9.07 16.26 -13.31
N LEU A 2 -9.01 17.26 -12.40
CA LEU A 2 -7.76 17.61 -11.68
C LEU A 2 -7.19 16.45 -10.84
N GLU A 3 -8.02 15.73 -10.08
CA GLU A 3 -7.59 14.58 -9.28
C GLU A 3 -7.01 13.45 -10.16
N VAL A 4 -7.63 13.17 -11.31
CA VAL A 4 -7.15 12.14 -12.26
C VAL A 4 -5.76 12.51 -12.76
N GLN A 5 -5.58 13.75 -13.21
CA GLN A 5 -4.29 14.24 -13.70
C GLN A 5 -3.22 14.17 -12.61
N TRP A 6 -3.54 14.62 -11.40
CA TRP A 6 -2.62 14.62 -10.28
C TRP A 6 -2.15 13.20 -9.93
N ASN A 7 -3.07 12.23 -9.82
CA ASN A 7 -2.72 10.84 -9.55
C ASN A 7 -1.87 10.25 -10.69
N ALA A 8 -2.19 10.56 -11.96
CA ALA A 8 -1.38 10.13 -13.10
C ALA A 8 0.05 10.69 -13.02
N ASP A 9 0.21 11.96 -12.64
CA ASP A 9 1.52 12.60 -12.48
C ASP A 9 2.33 11.99 -11.32
N VAL A 10 1.68 11.65 -10.20
CA VAL A 10 2.29 10.88 -9.10
C VAL A 10 2.80 9.52 -9.61
N MET A 11 1.98 8.78 -10.35
CA MET A 11 2.34 7.47 -10.89
C MET A 11 3.51 7.55 -11.89
N LYS A 12 3.49 8.54 -12.80
CA LYS A 12 4.61 8.82 -13.71
C LYS A 12 5.88 9.19 -12.94
N GLY A 13 5.77 9.97 -11.87
CA GLY A 13 6.88 10.30 -10.96
C GLY A 13 7.51 9.06 -10.33
N MET A 14 6.68 8.13 -9.85
CA MET A 14 7.16 6.87 -9.27
C MET A 14 7.81 5.96 -10.33
N ILE A 15 7.26 5.87 -11.55
CA ILE A 15 7.88 5.12 -12.65
C ILE A 15 9.25 5.68 -13.01
N ARG A 16 9.42 7.01 -13.05
CA ARG A 16 10.75 7.62 -13.26
C ARG A 16 11.77 7.17 -12.21
N ARG A 17 11.36 7.07 -10.94
CA ARG A 17 12.24 6.57 -9.87
C ARG A 17 12.62 5.11 -10.05
N ILE A 18 11.71 4.26 -10.53
CA ILE A 18 12.03 2.86 -10.88
C ILE A 18 13.06 2.81 -12.00
N LEU A 19 12.83 3.56 -13.08
CA LEU A 19 13.73 3.60 -14.24
C LEU A 19 15.10 4.20 -13.90
N ALA A 20 15.16 5.14 -12.97
CA ALA A 20 16.41 5.74 -12.48
C ALA A 20 17.33 4.72 -11.79
N MET A 21 16.81 3.61 -11.26
CA MET A 21 17.63 2.52 -10.71
C MET A 21 18.16 1.56 -11.78
N ARG A 22 17.61 1.58 -12.99
CA ARG A 22 17.98 0.64 -14.05
C ARG A 22 19.32 1.05 -14.67
N SER A 23 20.14 0.07 -15.03
CA SER A 23 21.38 0.34 -15.76
C SER A 23 21.10 0.87 -17.17
N LYS A 24 22.08 1.55 -17.79
CA LYS A 24 21.96 2.02 -19.17
C LYS A 24 21.62 0.88 -20.15
N ASP A 25 22.14 -0.32 -19.91
CA ASP A 25 21.89 -1.48 -20.77
C ASP A 25 20.47 -2.04 -20.57
N GLN A 26 19.95 -2.04 -19.34
CA GLN A 26 18.54 -2.37 -19.08
C GLN A 26 17.59 -1.38 -19.76
N LEU A 27 17.89 -0.08 -19.70
CA LEU A 27 17.11 0.96 -20.38
C LEU A 27 17.18 0.85 -21.90
N LYS A 28 18.35 0.51 -22.47
CA LYS A 28 18.48 0.22 -23.91
C LYS A 28 17.66 -0.99 -24.31
N LEU A 29 17.62 -2.02 -23.46
CA LEU A 29 16.80 -3.21 -23.70
C LEU A 29 15.32 -2.84 -23.76
N LEU A 30 14.80 -2.10 -22.77
CA LEU A 30 13.42 -1.60 -22.72
C LEU A 30 13.02 -0.81 -23.98
N ASN A 31 13.94 -0.01 -24.53
CA ASN A 31 13.71 0.80 -25.74
C ASN A 31 13.95 0.05 -27.06
N SER A 32 14.41 -1.21 -27.01
CA SER A 32 14.73 -1.98 -28.21
C SER A 32 13.49 -2.64 -28.81
N PRO A 33 13.27 -2.58 -30.14
CA PRO A 33 12.19 -3.32 -30.79
C PRO A 33 12.32 -4.85 -30.67
N LYS A 34 13.51 -5.35 -30.26
CA LYS A 34 13.75 -6.78 -29.94
C LYS A 34 13.33 -7.17 -28.51
N SER A 35 12.94 -6.22 -27.66
CA SER A 35 12.38 -6.46 -26.31
C SER A 35 10.93 -6.97 -26.31
N ARG A 36 10.46 -7.54 -27.43
CA ARG A 36 9.29 -8.43 -27.44
C ARG A 36 9.61 -9.76 -26.73
N HIS A 37 10.26 -9.70 -25.56
CA HIS A 37 10.20 -10.78 -24.60
C HIS A 37 8.72 -11.11 -24.42
N GLY A 38 8.34 -12.38 -24.58
CA GLY A 38 6.97 -12.81 -24.35
C GLY A 38 6.51 -12.28 -22.99
N ASP A 39 5.24 -11.84 -22.89
CA ASP A 39 4.72 -11.25 -21.66
C ASP A 39 5.16 -12.10 -20.47
N ILE A 40 5.81 -11.47 -19.48
CA ILE A 40 6.21 -12.17 -18.25
C ILE A 40 4.89 -12.63 -17.61
N LYS A 41 4.56 -13.91 -17.75
CA LYS A 41 3.32 -14.46 -17.21
C LYS A 41 3.55 -14.91 -15.78
N LEU A 42 2.60 -14.56 -14.93
CA LEU A 42 2.45 -15.22 -13.64
C LEU A 42 2.01 -16.67 -13.82
N PRO A 43 2.30 -17.55 -12.86
CA PRO A 43 1.65 -18.85 -12.77
C PRO A 43 0.13 -18.70 -12.79
N GLN A 44 -0.59 -19.75 -13.22
CA GLN A 44 -2.03 -19.77 -13.04
C GLN A 44 -2.37 -19.59 -11.55
N ARG A 45 -3.34 -18.71 -11.29
CA ARG A 45 -3.83 -18.45 -9.95
C ARG A 45 -4.64 -19.64 -9.46
N HIS A 46 -4.34 -20.12 -8.26
CA HIS A 46 -5.15 -21.10 -7.55
C HIS A 46 -5.73 -20.41 -6.31
N GLY A 47 -7.05 -20.25 -6.25
CA GLY A 47 -7.73 -19.59 -5.13
C GLY A 47 -8.00 -18.10 -5.35
N THR A 48 -8.30 -17.40 -4.26
CA THR A 48 -8.68 -15.98 -4.23
C THR A 48 -7.49 -15.09 -3.86
N ALA A 49 -7.66 -13.76 -3.82
CA ALA A 49 -6.55 -12.83 -3.49
C ALA A 49 -6.16 -12.97 -2.03
N LEU A 50 -7.15 -13.25 -1.17
CA LEU A 50 -6.92 -13.52 0.23
C LEU A 50 -6.04 -14.77 0.44
N ASP A 51 -6.20 -15.81 -0.40
CA ASP A 51 -5.37 -17.02 -0.36
C ASP A 51 -3.89 -16.73 -0.73
N GLU A 52 -3.61 -15.60 -1.38
CA GLU A 52 -2.26 -15.18 -1.79
C GLU A 52 -1.53 -14.36 -0.72
N VAL A 53 -2.21 -13.86 0.32
CA VAL A 53 -1.60 -12.97 1.34
C VAL A 53 -0.44 -13.68 2.05
N GLN A 54 0.73 -13.05 2.06
CA GLN A 54 1.94 -13.60 2.69
C GLN A 54 2.24 -12.92 4.03
N GLU A 55 2.71 -13.69 5.02
CA GLU A 55 3.16 -13.10 6.29
C GLU A 55 4.42 -12.23 6.14
N VAL A 56 5.30 -12.60 5.20
CA VAL A 56 6.63 -12.03 4.99
C VAL A 56 6.88 -11.90 3.49
N ILE A 57 7.03 -10.66 3.01
CA ILE A 57 7.42 -10.35 1.64
C ILE A 57 8.91 -10.05 1.63
N LYS A 58 9.66 -10.77 0.79
CA LYS A 58 11.08 -10.50 0.60
C LYS A 58 11.29 -9.19 -0.17
N LEU A 59 11.95 -8.22 0.46
CA LEU A 59 12.44 -7.00 -0.18
C LEU A 59 13.92 -7.14 -0.58
N PRO A 60 14.45 -6.27 -1.46
CA PRO A 60 15.87 -6.24 -1.78
C PRO A 60 16.70 -6.02 -0.51
N SER A 61 17.73 -6.84 -0.33
CA SER A 61 18.60 -6.83 0.86
C SER A 61 19.57 -5.66 0.90
N GLU A 62 19.75 -4.96 -0.22
CA GLU A 62 20.69 -3.87 -0.40
C GLU A 62 20.00 -2.66 -1.04
N SER A 63 20.48 -1.48 -0.67
CA SER A 63 20.08 -0.23 -1.31
C SER A 63 20.89 -0.03 -2.58
N LEU A 64 20.24 -0.06 -3.74
CA LEU A 64 20.89 0.32 -4.99
C LEU A 64 20.74 1.83 -5.20
N PRO A 65 21.84 2.59 -5.38
CA PRO A 65 21.73 4.01 -5.68
C PRO A 65 21.10 4.19 -7.06
N TYR A 66 20.43 5.33 -7.26
CA TYR A 66 19.99 5.72 -8.59
C TYR A 66 21.21 5.85 -9.52
N GLN A 67 21.10 5.26 -10.71
CA GLN A 67 22.12 5.32 -11.76
C GLN A 67 22.11 6.67 -12.49
N GLN A 68 21.02 7.42 -12.38
CA GLN A 68 20.84 8.78 -12.89
C GLN A 68 19.73 9.50 -12.12
N ASP A 69 19.67 10.83 -12.18
CA ASP A 69 18.62 11.61 -11.52
C ASP A 69 17.22 11.19 -12.03
N PRO A 70 16.28 10.78 -11.14
CA PRO A 70 14.90 10.51 -11.53
C PRO A 70 14.21 11.64 -12.28
N SER A 71 14.57 12.90 -12.02
CA SER A 71 13.99 14.07 -12.70
C SER A 71 14.39 14.14 -14.18
N ALA A 72 15.56 13.59 -14.53
CA ALA A 72 16.09 13.55 -15.89
C ALA A 72 15.50 12.40 -16.74
N ILE A 73 14.68 11.52 -16.15
CA ILE A 73 14.03 10.42 -16.88
C ILE A 73 12.86 10.94 -17.71
N GLU A 74 12.99 10.86 -19.03
CA GLU A 74 11.90 11.09 -19.95
C GLU A 74 11.13 9.78 -20.24
N LEU A 75 9.86 9.74 -19.82
CA LEU A 75 8.96 8.65 -20.19
C LEU A 75 8.52 8.81 -21.65
N SER A 76 8.49 7.70 -22.39
CA SER A 76 8.02 7.71 -23.78
C SER A 76 6.55 8.18 -23.89
N PRO A 77 6.13 8.75 -25.03
CA PRO A 77 4.72 9.14 -25.23
C PRO A 77 3.74 7.98 -24.99
N ALA A 78 4.09 6.76 -25.37
CA ALA A 78 3.28 5.56 -25.16
C ALA A 78 3.09 5.26 -23.67
N VAL A 79 4.18 5.26 -22.88
CA VAL A 79 4.12 5.03 -21.42
C VAL A 79 3.27 6.11 -20.74
N ARG A 80 3.47 7.38 -21.10
CA ARG A 80 2.66 8.49 -20.55
C ARG A 80 1.18 8.29 -20.83
N SER A 81 0.83 8.02 -22.09
CA SER A 81 -0.55 7.77 -22.50
C SER A 81 -1.17 6.57 -21.80
N GLN A 82 -0.41 5.49 -21.57
CA GLN A 82 -0.91 4.31 -20.88
C GLN A 82 -1.16 4.56 -19.39
N VAL A 83 -0.27 5.30 -18.71
CA VAL A 83 -0.47 5.69 -17.32
C VAL A 83 -1.69 6.61 -17.19
N ASP A 84 -1.78 7.64 -18.04
CA ASP A 84 -2.90 8.58 -18.03
C ASP A 84 -4.24 7.83 -18.29
N HIS A 85 -4.26 6.92 -19.27
CA HIS A 85 -5.43 6.10 -19.57
C HIS A 85 -5.77 5.11 -18.44
N PHE A 86 -4.77 4.50 -17.80
CA PHE A 86 -4.99 3.57 -16.69
C PHE A 86 -5.64 4.28 -15.51
N VAL A 87 -5.08 5.41 -15.06
CA VAL A 87 -5.63 6.20 -13.95
C VAL A 87 -7.01 6.74 -14.29
N PHE A 88 -7.23 7.21 -15.52
CA PHE A 88 -8.56 7.60 -15.98
C PHE A 88 -9.54 6.44 -15.90
N THR A 89 -9.19 5.26 -16.41
CA THR A 89 -10.08 4.08 -16.40
C THR A 89 -10.41 3.66 -14.97
N ILE A 90 -9.42 3.56 -14.09
CA ILE A 90 -9.62 3.32 -12.65
C ILE A 90 -10.60 4.34 -12.06
N SER A 91 -10.44 5.64 -12.36
CA SER A 91 -11.34 6.68 -11.84
C SER A 91 -12.80 6.51 -12.26
N GLN A 92 -13.04 5.94 -13.44
CA GLN A 92 -14.40 5.66 -13.94
C GLN A 92 -15.02 4.41 -13.31
N MET A 93 -14.20 3.56 -12.69
CA MET A 93 -14.64 2.33 -12.03
C MET A 93 -15.00 2.56 -10.55
N TYR A 94 -14.65 3.72 -10.00
CA TYR A 94 -15.21 4.18 -8.73
C TYR A 94 -16.67 4.58 -8.91
N ARG A 95 -17.57 3.99 -8.12
CA ARG A 95 -18.99 4.34 -8.12
C ARG A 95 -19.19 5.74 -7.54
N SER A 96 -20.35 6.33 -7.86
CA SER A 96 -20.74 7.65 -7.34
C SER A 96 -21.24 7.57 -5.89
N ASN A 97 -20.38 7.12 -4.97
CA ASN A 97 -20.68 7.10 -3.55
C ASN A 97 -20.25 8.42 -2.89
N PRO A 98 -20.90 8.86 -1.80
CA PRO A 98 -20.48 10.05 -1.08
C PRO A 98 -19.06 9.98 -0.49
N PHE A 99 -18.66 8.83 0.08
CA PHE A 99 -17.35 8.61 0.71
C PHE A 99 -16.43 7.76 -0.17
N HIS A 100 -16.71 6.47 -0.35
CA HIS A 100 -15.86 5.51 -1.08
C HIS A 100 -15.92 5.81 -2.59
N SER A 101 -15.16 6.82 -2.99
CA SER A 101 -15.18 7.50 -4.29
C SER A 101 -13.76 7.75 -4.78
N PHE A 102 -13.59 8.13 -6.05
CA PHE A 102 -12.25 8.42 -6.57
C PHE A 102 -11.54 9.58 -5.82
N SER A 103 -12.30 10.52 -5.28
CA SER A 103 -11.75 11.58 -4.44
C SER A 103 -11.20 11.03 -3.12
N HIS A 104 -11.84 10.01 -2.52
CA HIS A 104 -11.30 9.31 -1.34
C HIS A 104 -10.00 8.60 -1.70
N ALA A 105 -10.00 7.80 -2.77
CA ALA A 105 -8.79 7.14 -3.25
C ALA A 105 -7.63 8.13 -3.49
N SER A 106 -7.92 9.29 -4.09
CA SER A 106 -6.94 10.37 -4.29
C SER A 106 -6.38 10.92 -2.98
N HIS A 107 -7.23 11.04 -1.96
CA HIS A 107 -6.83 11.45 -0.61
C HIS A 107 -5.93 10.40 0.06
N VAL A 108 -6.27 9.11 -0.08
CA VAL A 108 -5.44 7.99 0.40
C VAL A 108 -4.08 7.96 -0.31
N VAL A 109 -4.04 8.20 -1.63
CA VAL A 109 -2.78 8.33 -2.40
C VAL A 109 -1.93 9.48 -1.86
N GLN A 110 -2.52 10.64 -1.60
CA GLN A 110 -1.81 11.78 -1.03
C GLN A 110 -1.21 11.46 0.35
N SER A 111 -2.00 10.83 1.22
CA SER A 111 -1.53 10.40 2.54
C SER A 111 -0.40 9.37 2.44
N THR A 112 -0.56 8.37 1.57
CA THR A 112 0.44 7.32 1.29
C THR A 112 1.77 7.91 0.84
N VAL A 113 1.74 8.83 -0.14
CA VAL A 113 2.95 9.53 -0.63
C VAL A 113 3.60 10.34 0.48
N LYS A 114 2.80 11.04 1.30
CA LYS A 114 3.31 11.82 2.43
C LYS A 114 3.99 10.93 3.46
N LEU A 115 3.33 9.84 3.89
CA LEU A 115 3.88 8.90 4.87
C LEU A 115 5.16 8.23 4.36
N LEU A 116 5.19 7.76 3.11
CA LEU A 116 6.39 7.20 2.49
C LEU A 116 7.57 8.20 2.50
N SER A 117 7.31 9.49 2.27
CA SER A 117 8.34 10.53 2.34
C SER A 117 8.87 10.82 3.75
N ARG A 118 8.19 10.31 4.78
CA ARG A 118 8.46 10.55 6.20
C ARG A 118 8.92 9.31 6.96
N ILE A 119 9.06 8.16 6.30
CA ILE A 119 9.72 6.98 6.88
C ILE A 119 11.22 7.26 6.94
N VAL A 120 11.67 7.91 8.01
CA VAL A 120 13.07 8.28 8.21
C VAL A 120 13.52 8.00 9.64
N ARG A 121 14.84 7.91 9.84
CA ARG A 121 15.44 7.91 11.17
C ARG A 121 15.18 9.26 11.86
N LYS A 122 14.88 9.27 13.16
CA LYS A 122 14.76 10.52 13.94
C LYS A 122 16.03 11.35 13.85
N GLU A 123 17.18 10.68 13.81
CA GLU A 123 18.51 11.30 13.72
C GLU A 123 18.80 11.86 12.32
N ALA A 124 18.05 11.44 11.31
CA ALA A 124 18.14 11.96 9.94
C ALA A 124 17.28 13.21 9.72
N ILE A 125 16.54 13.68 10.73
CA ILE A 125 15.80 14.94 10.68
C ILE A 125 16.59 15.98 11.47
N ASP A 126 16.88 17.11 10.82
CA ASP A 126 17.19 18.34 11.52
C ASP A 126 15.88 19.01 11.94
N TYR A 127 15.56 18.96 13.24
CA TYR A 127 14.32 19.54 13.76
C TYR A 127 14.37 21.07 13.86
N ASN A 128 15.55 21.69 13.78
CA ASN A 128 15.68 23.14 13.80
C ASN A 128 15.35 23.71 12.42
N ASP A 129 15.88 23.09 11.36
CA ASP A 129 15.69 23.52 9.97
C ASP A 129 14.57 22.74 9.24
N MET A 130 13.94 21.79 9.92
CA MET A 130 12.91 20.88 9.38
C MET A 130 13.35 20.18 8.08
N CYS A 131 14.64 19.92 7.92
CA CYS A 131 15.27 19.31 6.75
C CYS A 131 15.86 17.93 7.06
N TYR A 132 16.29 17.19 6.03
CA TYR A 132 16.95 15.90 6.22
C TYR A 132 18.46 16.07 6.30
N LYS A 133 19.09 15.49 7.33
CA LYS A 133 20.56 15.38 7.40
C LYS A 133 21.04 14.37 6.37
N GLU A 134 22.18 14.62 5.74
CA GLU A 134 22.84 13.60 4.91
C GLU A 134 23.06 12.34 5.77
N SER A 135 22.34 11.28 5.42
CA SER A 135 22.43 10.01 6.13
C SER A 135 23.06 8.96 5.23
N ASN A 136 23.87 8.09 5.81
CA ASN A 136 24.42 6.94 5.11
C ASN A 136 23.26 6.08 4.57
N GLY A 137 23.17 5.93 3.24
CA GLY A 137 22.07 5.25 2.55
C GLY A 137 21.83 3.82 3.05
N ASP A 138 22.88 3.08 3.41
CA ASP A 138 22.77 1.73 3.96
C ASP A 138 22.15 1.70 5.36
N ALA A 139 22.43 2.72 6.17
CA ALA A 139 21.84 2.85 7.49
C ALA A 139 20.35 3.21 7.36
N LEU A 140 19.98 4.11 6.45
CA LEU A 140 18.59 4.44 6.20
C LEU A 140 17.82 3.23 5.66
N HIS A 141 18.35 2.52 4.67
CA HIS A 141 17.78 1.29 4.11
C HIS A 141 17.45 0.25 5.18
N LYS A 142 18.40 -0.08 6.05
CA LYS A 142 18.19 -1.05 7.14
C LYS A 142 17.12 -0.58 8.13
N PHE A 143 17.02 0.72 8.40
CA PHE A 143 16.05 1.27 9.34
C PHE A 143 14.64 1.33 8.79
N THR A 144 14.50 1.64 7.51
CA THR A 144 13.20 1.65 6.83
C THR A 144 12.81 0.27 6.30
N PHE A 145 13.54 -0.77 6.72
CA PHE A 145 13.38 -2.16 6.28
C PHE A 145 13.37 -2.32 4.76
N GLY A 146 14.11 -1.46 4.04
CA GLY A 146 14.21 -1.43 2.58
C GLY A 146 13.07 -0.71 1.86
N ILE A 147 12.03 -0.26 2.57
CA ILE A 147 10.83 0.36 1.96
C ILE A 147 11.19 1.67 1.25
N THR A 148 11.99 2.54 1.86
CA THR A 148 12.26 3.86 1.27
C THR A 148 13.24 3.86 0.11
N SER A 149 14.08 2.82 0.04
CA SER A 149 15.11 2.63 -0.98
C SER A 149 14.64 1.81 -2.18
N ASP A 150 13.47 1.17 -2.11
CA ASP A 150 12.93 0.37 -3.23
C ASP A 150 11.71 1.04 -3.88
N PRO A 151 11.92 1.82 -4.96
CA PRO A 151 10.88 2.43 -5.78
C PRO A 151 9.77 1.48 -6.26
N ILE A 152 10.02 0.18 -6.46
CA ILE A 152 8.97 -0.77 -6.83
C ILE A 152 7.99 -0.95 -5.66
N THR A 153 8.49 -1.10 -4.43
CA THR A 153 7.66 -1.14 -3.21
C THR A 153 6.87 0.15 -3.04
N GLN A 154 7.50 1.31 -3.21
CA GLN A 154 6.80 2.59 -3.11
C GLN A 154 5.70 2.76 -4.16
N PHE A 155 5.99 2.37 -5.42
CA PHE A 155 5.00 2.35 -6.48
C PHE A 155 3.85 1.39 -6.15
N ALA A 156 4.13 0.20 -5.60
CA ALA A 156 3.10 -0.73 -5.16
C ALA A 156 2.21 -0.15 -4.05
N CYS A 157 2.78 0.51 -3.03
CA CYS A 157 1.99 1.16 -1.98
C CYS A 157 1.08 2.27 -2.54
N VAL A 158 1.61 3.10 -3.44
CA VAL A 158 0.83 4.19 -4.06
C VAL A 158 -0.25 3.64 -4.99
N LEU A 159 0.05 2.61 -5.77
CA LEU A 159 -0.95 1.96 -6.61
C LEU A 159 -2.03 1.28 -5.77
N ALA A 160 -1.66 0.59 -4.68
CA ALA A 160 -2.62 0.00 -3.74
C ALA A 160 -3.59 1.06 -3.22
N ALA A 161 -3.10 2.23 -2.79
CA ALA A 161 -3.94 3.35 -2.38
C ALA A 161 -4.91 3.82 -3.48
N LEU A 162 -4.44 3.91 -4.72
CA LEU A 162 -5.26 4.35 -5.86
C LEU A 162 -6.38 3.35 -6.19
N ILE A 163 -6.15 2.05 -5.96
CA ILE A 163 -7.07 0.99 -6.39
C ILE A 163 -7.88 0.37 -5.25
N HIS A 164 -7.58 0.62 -3.96
CA HIS A 164 -8.10 -0.21 -2.86
C HIS A 164 -9.62 -0.32 -2.78
N ASP A 165 -10.35 0.67 -3.31
CA ASP A 165 -11.81 0.83 -3.23
C ASP A 165 -12.51 0.83 -4.61
N VAL A 166 -11.86 0.31 -5.65
CA VAL A 166 -12.46 0.23 -6.98
C VAL A 166 -13.75 -0.60 -6.92
N ASP A 167 -14.80 -0.11 -7.58
CA ASP A 167 -16.15 -0.73 -7.60
C ASP A 167 -16.84 -0.85 -6.22
N HIS A 168 -16.39 -0.11 -5.20
CA HIS A 168 -17.03 -0.13 -3.88
C HIS A 168 -18.51 0.25 -3.97
N THR A 169 -19.40 -0.50 -3.31
CA THR A 169 -20.86 -0.34 -3.47
C THR A 169 -21.49 0.60 -2.44
N GLY A 170 -20.69 1.15 -1.54
CA GLY A 170 -21.13 1.91 -0.37
C GLY A 170 -21.77 1.04 0.72
N LEU A 171 -21.51 -0.27 0.69
CA LEU A 171 -22.04 -1.24 1.66
C LEU A 171 -20.88 -2.00 2.30
N PRO A 172 -20.95 -2.29 3.61
CA PRO A 172 -19.94 -3.10 4.27
C PRO A 172 -19.98 -4.56 3.80
N ASN A 173 -18.85 -5.27 3.96
CA ASN A 173 -18.72 -6.69 3.62
C ASN A 173 -19.84 -7.57 4.23
N SER A 174 -20.26 -7.29 5.47
CA SER A 174 -21.35 -8.03 6.13
C SER A 174 -22.68 -7.93 5.38
N GLN A 175 -22.99 -6.76 4.82
CA GLN A 175 -24.19 -6.55 4.02
C GLN A 175 -24.07 -7.20 2.63
N LEU A 176 -22.89 -7.11 1.99
CA LEU A 176 -22.65 -7.78 0.71
C LEU A 176 -22.88 -9.30 0.81
N VAL A 177 -22.37 -9.92 1.88
CA VAL A 177 -22.59 -11.34 2.16
C VAL A 177 -24.08 -11.65 2.39
N LYS A 178 -24.79 -10.80 3.14
CA LYS A 178 -26.22 -10.97 3.43
C LYS A 178 -27.09 -10.85 2.17
N GLU A 179 -26.76 -9.96 1.24
CA GLU A 179 -27.45 -9.80 -0.04
C GLU A 179 -27.16 -10.95 -1.01
N GLY A 180 -26.19 -11.84 -0.72
CA GLY A 180 -25.91 -13.02 -1.52
C GLY A 180 -25.40 -12.68 -2.93
N VAL A 181 -24.72 -11.55 -3.10
CA VAL A 181 -24.15 -11.16 -4.40
C VAL A 181 -23.18 -12.22 -4.91
N ASP A 182 -23.16 -12.50 -6.21
CA ASP A 182 -22.30 -13.55 -6.81
C ASP A 182 -20.82 -13.41 -6.42
N ILE A 183 -20.36 -12.16 -6.26
CA ILE A 183 -18.99 -11.85 -5.81
C ILE A 183 -18.72 -12.33 -4.38
N ALA A 184 -19.71 -12.35 -3.48
CA ALA A 184 -19.53 -12.84 -2.11
C ALA A 184 -19.25 -14.36 -2.11
N SER A 185 -19.98 -15.10 -2.95
CA SER A 185 -19.74 -16.54 -3.15
C SER A 185 -18.36 -16.81 -3.75
N LYS A 186 -17.97 -16.06 -4.79
CA LYS A 186 -16.63 -16.12 -5.41
C LYS A 186 -15.51 -15.93 -4.36
N TYR A 187 -15.71 -15.01 -3.42
CA TYR A 187 -14.74 -14.66 -2.39
C TYR A 187 -14.96 -15.37 -1.05
N LYS A 188 -15.76 -16.45 -1.02
CA LYS A 188 -16.00 -17.27 0.18
C LYS A 188 -16.45 -16.43 1.39
N ASN A 189 -17.21 -15.37 1.15
CA ASN A 189 -17.75 -14.43 2.14
C ASN A 189 -16.70 -13.70 3.02
N LYS A 190 -15.43 -13.62 2.59
CA LYS A 190 -14.36 -12.90 3.31
C LYS A 190 -13.80 -11.78 2.45
N SER A 191 -13.55 -10.60 3.05
CA SER A 191 -12.94 -9.43 2.38
C SER A 191 -13.46 -9.19 0.96
N VAL A 192 -14.79 -9.21 0.80
CA VAL A 192 -15.46 -9.31 -0.52
C VAL A 192 -15.16 -8.08 -1.36
N ALA A 193 -15.28 -6.88 -0.77
CA ALA A 193 -15.02 -5.61 -1.43
C ALA A 193 -13.54 -5.47 -1.82
N GLU A 194 -12.62 -5.78 -0.91
CA GLU A 194 -11.18 -5.64 -1.11
C GLU A 194 -10.66 -6.62 -2.17
N GLN A 195 -11.14 -7.86 -2.15
CA GLN A 195 -10.78 -8.85 -3.18
C GLN A 195 -11.34 -8.49 -4.57
N ASN A 196 -12.58 -7.98 -4.63
CA ASN A 196 -13.19 -7.52 -5.88
C ASN A 196 -12.41 -6.36 -6.49
N SER A 197 -12.14 -5.36 -5.66
CA SER A 197 -11.37 -4.17 -5.99
C SER A 197 -9.98 -4.51 -6.54
N PHE A 198 -9.23 -5.38 -5.84
CA PHE A 198 -7.94 -5.88 -6.29
C PHE A 198 -8.02 -6.62 -7.62
N ASP A 199 -8.93 -7.60 -7.75
CA ASP A 199 -9.04 -8.44 -8.96
C ASP A 199 -9.34 -7.59 -10.20
N ILE A 200 -10.32 -6.69 -10.09
CA ILE A 200 -10.74 -5.82 -11.19
C ILE A 200 -9.59 -4.92 -11.63
N ALA A 201 -8.91 -4.26 -10.70
CA ALA A 201 -7.80 -3.36 -11.01
C ALA A 201 -6.58 -4.12 -11.56
N TRP A 202 -6.29 -5.31 -11.01
CA TRP A 202 -5.21 -6.15 -11.49
C TRP A 202 -5.45 -6.65 -12.91
N ASP A 203 -6.65 -7.16 -13.20
CA ASP A 203 -7.03 -7.65 -14.53
C ASP A 203 -6.96 -6.52 -15.56
N LEU A 204 -7.43 -5.31 -15.19
CA LEU A 204 -7.27 -4.12 -16.02
C LEU A 204 -5.78 -3.85 -16.28
N MET A 205 -4.95 -3.77 -15.24
CA MET A 205 -3.52 -3.47 -15.39
C MET A 205 -2.82 -4.50 -16.28
N MET A 206 -3.18 -5.78 -16.19
CA MET A 206 -2.59 -6.87 -16.99
C MET A 206 -3.06 -6.91 -18.45
N SER A 207 -4.08 -6.13 -18.83
CA SER A 207 -4.56 -6.09 -20.21
C SER A 207 -3.46 -5.63 -21.20
N PRO A 208 -3.43 -6.11 -22.46
CA PRO A 208 -2.35 -5.82 -23.41
C PRO A 208 -2.08 -4.32 -23.63
N GLN A 209 -3.09 -3.46 -23.47
CA GLN A 209 -2.99 -2.02 -23.70
C GLN A 209 -2.09 -1.28 -22.71
N TYR A 210 -1.72 -1.87 -21.57
CA TYR A 210 -0.83 -1.25 -20.57
C TYR A 210 0.57 -1.90 -20.52
N ARG A 211 0.96 -2.61 -21.58
CA ARG A 211 2.21 -3.38 -21.61
C ARG A 211 3.45 -2.52 -21.36
N GLU A 212 3.59 -1.41 -22.07
CA GLU A 212 4.74 -0.51 -21.99
C GLU A 212 4.84 0.15 -20.60
N MET A 213 3.71 0.47 -19.97
CA MET A 213 3.67 0.88 -18.56
C MET A 213 4.20 -0.22 -17.64
N ARG A 214 3.76 -1.47 -17.82
CA ARG A 214 4.19 -2.61 -16.99
C ARG A 214 5.67 -2.92 -17.13
N GLU A 215 6.20 -2.89 -18.35
CA GLU A 215 7.63 -3.11 -18.64
C GLU A 215 8.52 -2.07 -17.93
N CYS A 216 8.01 -0.86 -17.65
CA CYS A 216 8.73 0.14 -16.86
C CYS A 216 8.72 -0.13 -15.35
N ILE A 217 7.78 -0.94 -14.84
CA ILE A 217 7.61 -1.23 -13.41
C ILE A 217 8.45 -2.45 -13.02
N TYR A 218 8.40 -3.51 -13.81
CA TYR A 218 9.13 -4.75 -13.57
C TYR A 218 9.75 -5.29 -14.86
N SER A 219 10.93 -5.88 -14.73
CA SER A 219 11.73 -6.43 -15.83
C SER A 219 11.98 -7.93 -15.71
N THR A 220 11.70 -8.52 -14.53
CA THR A 220 11.89 -9.94 -14.26
C THR A 220 10.63 -10.58 -13.67
N LYS A 221 10.55 -11.91 -13.75
CA LYS A 221 9.48 -12.67 -13.09
C LYS A 221 9.50 -12.50 -11.58
N GLN A 222 10.67 -12.40 -10.95
CA GLN A 222 10.75 -12.16 -9.51
C GLN A 222 10.20 -10.79 -9.12
N GLU A 223 10.51 -9.74 -9.90
CA GLU A 223 9.96 -8.40 -9.66
C GLU A 223 8.44 -8.37 -9.84
N LEU A 224 7.91 -9.01 -10.88
CA LEU A 224 6.46 -9.12 -11.08
C LEU A 224 5.78 -9.85 -9.91
N MET A 225 6.32 -11.00 -9.48
CA MET A 225 5.78 -11.75 -8.35
C MET A 225 5.79 -10.93 -7.06
N ARG A 226 6.91 -10.25 -6.76
CA ARG A 226 7.02 -9.37 -5.60
C ARG A 226 6.07 -8.19 -5.67
N PHE A 227 5.98 -7.53 -6.83
CA PHE A 227 5.08 -6.42 -7.07
C PHE A 227 3.61 -6.80 -6.86
N ARG A 228 3.18 -7.96 -7.40
CA ARG A 228 1.84 -8.50 -7.13
C ARG A 228 1.62 -8.74 -5.65
N GLN A 229 2.58 -9.39 -4.99
CA GLN A 229 2.46 -9.72 -3.57
C GLN A 229 2.29 -8.48 -2.69
N LEU A 230 3.05 -7.42 -2.99
CA LEU A 230 2.93 -6.12 -2.31
C LEU A 230 1.53 -5.52 -2.47
N LEU A 231 0.97 -5.56 -3.67
CA LEU A 231 -0.39 -5.05 -3.92
C LEU A 231 -1.47 -5.88 -3.22
N VAL A 232 -1.38 -7.22 -3.29
CA VAL A 232 -2.32 -8.11 -2.59
C VAL A 232 -2.28 -7.82 -1.10
N ASN A 233 -1.11 -7.85 -0.47
CA ASN A 233 -1.01 -7.59 0.97
C ASN A 233 -1.53 -6.19 1.34
N ALA A 234 -1.19 -5.15 0.58
CA ALA A 234 -1.60 -3.79 0.89
C ALA A 234 -3.11 -3.59 0.72
N VAL A 235 -3.71 -4.00 -0.40
CA VAL A 235 -5.16 -3.84 -0.61
C VAL A 235 -5.95 -4.68 0.40
N LEU A 236 -5.55 -5.93 0.66
CA LEU A 236 -6.28 -6.77 1.60
C LEU A 236 -6.06 -6.37 3.07
N ALA A 237 -5.10 -5.49 3.36
CA ALA A 237 -4.93 -4.90 4.68
C ALA A 237 -6.01 -3.86 5.01
N THR A 238 -6.75 -3.32 4.03
CA THR A 238 -7.81 -2.32 4.27
C THR A 238 -9.10 -2.91 4.81
N ASP A 239 -9.29 -4.24 4.76
CA ASP A 239 -10.40 -4.90 5.48
C ASP A 239 -10.14 -4.87 6.99
N ILE A 240 -10.53 -3.77 7.62
CA ILE A 240 -10.31 -3.50 9.05
C ILE A 240 -11.51 -3.93 9.92
N MET A 241 -12.58 -4.46 9.33
CA MET A 241 -13.79 -4.83 10.06
C MET A 241 -13.84 -6.33 10.39
N ASP A 242 -13.06 -7.15 9.66
CA ASP A 242 -12.89 -8.56 10.00
C ASP A 242 -12.08 -8.72 11.31
N LYS A 243 -12.74 -9.29 12.33
CA LYS A 243 -12.17 -9.50 13.66
C LYS A 243 -11.02 -10.51 13.67
N GLU A 244 -11.08 -11.54 12.83
CA GLU A 244 -10.04 -12.56 12.72
C GLU A 244 -8.79 -11.95 12.09
N LEU A 245 -8.94 -11.21 11.00
CA LEU A 245 -7.84 -10.50 10.35
C LEU A 245 -7.21 -9.46 11.29
N ASN A 246 -8.02 -8.71 12.04
CA ASN A 246 -7.50 -7.76 13.03
C ASN A 246 -6.71 -8.44 14.16
N ALA A 247 -7.17 -9.58 14.67
CA ALA A 247 -6.45 -10.33 15.68
C ALA A 247 -5.11 -10.85 15.15
N LEU A 248 -5.10 -11.38 13.92
CA LEU A 248 -3.88 -11.83 13.23
C LEU A 248 -2.88 -10.67 13.05
N ARG A 249 -3.34 -9.50 12.62
CA ARG A 249 -2.48 -8.31 12.47
C ARG A 249 -1.88 -7.86 13.80
N LYS A 250 -2.67 -7.79 14.88
CA LYS A 250 -2.16 -7.49 16.23
C LYS A 250 -1.10 -8.49 16.69
N ALA A 251 -1.32 -9.78 16.45
CA ALA A 251 -0.35 -10.82 16.77
C ALA A 251 0.94 -10.68 15.94
N ARG A 252 0.84 -10.36 14.65
CA ARG A 252 1.99 -10.10 13.77
C ARG A 252 2.78 -8.88 14.22
N TRP A 253 2.10 -7.80 14.60
CA TRP A 253 2.71 -6.59 15.16
C TRP A 253 3.50 -6.91 16.43
N ALA A 254 2.87 -7.56 17.40
CA ALA A 254 3.53 -7.96 18.64
C ALA A 254 4.75 -8.85 18.39
N LYS A 255 4.63 -9.83 17.48
CA LYS A 255 5.76 -10.69 17.09
C LYS A 255 6.94 -9.91 16.48
N ALA A 256 6.67 -8.82 15.76
CA ALA A 256 7.68 -8.03 15.08
C ALA A 256 8.31 -6.96 15.98
N PHE A 257 7.51 -6.27 16.80
CA PHE A 257 7.93 -5.06 17.52
C PHE A 257 7.96 -5.20 19.05
N ASP A 258 7.26 -6.18 19.65
CA ASP A 258 7.24 -6.37 21.12
C ASP A 258 8.35 -7.32 21.62
N LYS A 259 9.23 -7.81 20.73
CA LYS A 259 10.43 -8.51 21.18
C LYS A 259 11.22 -7.54 22.07
N PRO A 260 11.52 -7.89 23.34
CA PRO A 260 12.42 -7.06 24.13
C PRO A 260 13.70 -6.96 23.32
N GLN A 261 14.07 -5.73 22.91
CA GLN A 261 15.38 -5.48 22.32
C GLN A 261 16.35 -6.18 23.24
N ALA A 262 16.97 -7.25 22.77
CA ALA A 262 18.01 -7.91 23.53
C ALA A 262 19.02 -6.80 23.81
N LYS A 263 19.08 -6.37 25.07
CA LYS A 263 20.15 -5.49 25.54
C LYS A 263 21.42 -6.27 25.28
N HIS A 264 22.03 -6.04 24.12
CA HIS A 264 23.33 -6.55 23.74
C HIS A 264 24.37 -5.79 24.56
N THR A 265 24.37 -6.02 25.86
CA THR A 265 25.46 -5.69 26.78
C THR A 265 25.22 -6.48 28.07
N ARG A 266 25.64 -7.74 28.06
CA ARG A 266 26.02 -8.42 29.31
C ARG A 266 27.54 -8.42 29.37
N LEU A 267 28.08 -7.69 30.34
CA LEU A 267 29.47 -7.82 30.76
C LEU A 267 29.60 -9.14 31.50
N ASP A 268 30.52 -10.00 31.08
CA ASP A 268 30.94 -11.11 31.93
C ASP A 268 31.84 -10.59 33.06
N HIS A 269 32.13 -11.43 34.07
CA HIS A 269 33.00 -11.09 35.21
C HIS A 269 34.48 -10.84 34.81
N SER A 270 34.82 -10.88 33.51
CA SER A 270 36.16 -10.59 33.00
C SER A 270 36.26 -9.25 32.25
N GLY A 271 35.14 -8.56 32.01
CA GLY A 271 35.12 -7.31 31.25
C GLY A 271 35.35 -7.50 29.74
N THR A 272 35.19 -8.73 29.22
CA THR A 272 35.36 -9.02 27.80
C THR A 272 34.01 -8.95 27.07
N LEU A 273 33.95 -8.19 25.98
CA LEU A 273 32.79 -8.16 25.09
C LEU A 273 32.70 -9.49 24.34
N THR A 274 31.76 -10.36 24.72
CA THR A 274 31.43 -11.56 23.94
C THR A 274 30.15 -11.29 23.14
N SER A 275 30.27 -11.26 21.81
CA SER A 275 29.11 -11.35 20.93
C SER A 275 28.67 -12.80 20.88
N ASP A 276 27.59 -13.13 21.59
CA ASP A 276 26.97 -14.45 21.51
C ASP A 276 26.52 -14.70 20.06
N SER A 277 27.31 -15.51 19.35
CA SER A 277 27.21 -15.75 17.92
C SER A 277 26.22 -16.88 17.64
N SER A 278 25.02 -16.75 18.19
CA SER A 278 23.99 -17.79 18.14
C SER A 278 22.62 -17.22 17.75
N LYS A 279 22.51 -16.60 16.56
CA LYS A 279 21.25 -16.40 15.80
C LYS A 279 21.49 -15.80 14.39
N GLY A 280 22.24 -16.52 13.56
CA GLY A 280 22.55 -16.12 12.18
C GLY A 280 21.43 -16.31 11.14
N SER A 281 20.22 -16.73 11.52
CA SER A 281 19.15 -17.04 10.54
C SER A 281 17.91 -16.14 10.56
N ASN A 282 17.81 -15.14 11.45
CA ASN A 282 16.54 -14.41 11.65
C ASN A 282 16.55 -12.91 11.32
N SER A 283 17.68 -12.28 10.98
CA SER A 283 17.70 -10.81 10.80
C SER A 283 17.04 -10.32 9.50
N GLU A 284 17.29 -10.98 8.36
CA GLU A 284 16.68 -10.61 7.07
C GLU A 284 15.20 -10.97 7.03
N GLU A 285 14.81 -12.14 7.55
CA GLU A 285 13.40 -12.51 7.65
C GLU A 285 12.64 -11.61 8.63
N ASP A 286 13.22 -11.27 9.79
CA ASP A 286 12.62 -10.32 10.73
C ASP A 286 12.48 -8.93 10.10
N ALA A 287 13.48 -8.46 9.33
CA ALA A 287 13.40 -7.20 8.60
C ALA A 287 12.31 -7.21 7.54
N ASN A 288 12.22 -8.28 6.73
CA ASN A 288 11.16 -8.45 5.74
C ASN A 288 9.77 -8.54 6.39
N ARG A 289 9.65 -9.19 7.56
CA ARG A 289 8.41 -9.26 8.34
C ARG A 289 8.00 -7.88 8.84
N MET A 290 8.93 -7.12 9.41
CA MET A 290 8.71 -5.73 9.83
C MET A 290 8.30 -4.87 8.63
N ALA A 291 8.99 -5.00 7.49
CA ALA A 291 8.66 -4.26 6.28
C ALA A 291 7.23 -4.54 5.80
N THR A 292 6.85 -5.83 5.77
CA THR A 292 5.51 -6.26 5.36
C THR A 292 4.43 -5.64 6.25
N ILE A 293 4.63 -5.68 7.57
CA ILE A 293 3.70 -5.09 8.54
C ILE A 293 3.63 -3.56 8.38
N VAL A 294 4.77 -2.89 8.18
CA VAL A 294 4.79 -1.42 7.97
C VAL A 294 4.07 -1.03 6.68
N ILE A 295 4.20 -1.81 5.59
CA ILE A 295 3.48 -1.56 4.34
C ILE A 295 1.96 -1.69 4.54
N GLU A 296 1.51 -2.75 5.21
CA GLU A 296 0.10 -2.97 5.55
C GLU A 296 -0.43 -1.86 6.47
N HIS A 297 0.34 -1.45 7.48
CA HIS A 297 -0.03 -0.39 8.41
C HIS A 297 -0.08 0.99 7.74
N LEU A 298 0.81 1.23 6.76
CA LEU A 298 0.89 2.50 6.04
C LEU A 298 -0.39 2.76 5.24
N ILE A 299 -0.91 1.76 4.55
CA ILE A 299 -2.17 1.90 3.79
C ILE A 299 -3.37 2.02 4.74
N GLN A 300 -3.41 1.26 5.85
CA GLN A 300 -4.45 1.40 6.87
C GLN A 300 -4.50 2.82 7.46
N ALA A 301 -3.34 3.37 7.85
CA ALA A 301 -3.25 4.74 8.33
C ALA A 301 -3.61 5.78 7.26
N SER A 302 -3.26 5.51 6.00
CA SER A 302 -3.57 6.39 4.87
C SER A 302 -5.08 6.45 4.59
N ASP A 303 -5.73 5.30 4.64
CA ASP A 303 -7.15 5.12 4.34
C ASP A 303 -8.03 5.94 5.30
N VAL A 304 -7.74 5.86 6.61
CA VAL A 304 -8.48 6.63 7.62
C VAL A 304 -7.81 7.96 8.00
N SER A 305 -6.84 8.44 7.21
CA SER A 305 -6.02 9.61 7.57
C SER A 305 -6.79 10.91 7.81
N HIS A 306 -7.98 11.05 7.23
CA HIS A 306 -8.85 12.20 7.46
C HIS A 306 -9.25 12.38 8.94
N THR A 307 -9.25 11.30 9.73
CA THR A 307 -9.52 11.33 11.18
C THR A 307 -8.36 11.89 12.01
N MET A 308 -7.17 11.96 11.43
CA MET A 308 -5.93 12.44 12.07
C MET A 308 -5.46 13.79 11.51
N GLN A 309 -6.27 14.42 10.66
CA GLN A 309 -5.99 15.70 10.02
C GLN A 309 -6.75 16.85 10.71
N HIS A 310 -6.52 18.07 10.22
CA HIS A 310 -7.20 19.25 10.74
C HIS A 310 -8.73 19.08 10.75
N TRP A 311 -9.39 19.66 11.75
CA TRP A 311 -10.83 19.51 12.02
C TRP A 311 -11.72 19.66 10.76
N HIS A 312 -11.46 20.67 9.92
CA HIS A 312 -12.23 20.86 8.68
C HIS A 312 -12.13 19.70 7.68
N VAL A 313 -10.98 19.02 7.62
CA VAL A 313 -10.80 17.85 6.76
C VAL A 313 -11.54 16.65 7.35
N TYR A 314 -11.40 16.42 8.66
CA TYR A 314 -12.18 15.42 9.37
C TYR A 314 -13.68 15.61 9.14
N GLN A 315 -14.23 16.82 9.38
CA GLN A 315 -15.65 17.11 9.20
C GLN A 315 -16.12 16.81 7.78
N LYS A 316 -15.37 17.25 6.75
CA LYS A 316 -15.71 17.02 5.34
C LYS A 316 -15.84 15.52 5.01
N TRP A 317 -14.88 14.71 5.44
CA TRP A 317 -14.88 13.28 5.14
C TRP A 317 -15.86 12.52 6.03
N ASN A 318 -16.02 12.92 7.28
CA ASN A 318 -16.98 12.32 8.19
C ASN A 318 -18.43 12.58 7.74
N GLU A 319 -18.74 13.78 7.24
CA GLU A 319 -20.04 14.10 6.63
C GLU A 319 -20.31 13.21 5.40
N LYS A 320 -19.30 13.00 4.54
CA LYS A 320 -19.41 12.10 3.40
C LYS A 320 -19.70 10.66 3.82
N LEU A 321 -19.01 10.15 4.85
CA LEU A 321 -19.25 8.80 5.37
C LEU A 321 -20.66 8.67 5.94
N PHE A 322 -21.10 9.67 6.71
CA PHE A 322 -22.46 9.74 7.25
C PHE A 322 -23.51 9.65 6.13
N HIS A 323 -23.36 10.47 5.07
CA HIS A 323 -24.28 10.46 3.94
C HIS A 323 -24.32 9.13 3.21
N GLU A 324 -23.17 8.48 3.02
CA GLU A 324 -23.13 7.16 2.38
C GLU A 324 -23.89 6.11 3.20
N MET A 325 -23.64 6.06 4.51
CA MET A 325 -24.35 5.16 5.43
C MET A 325 -25.85 5.48 5.50
N TYR A 326 -26.22 6.76 5.47
CA TYR A 326 -27.61 7.19 5.50
C TYR A 326 -28.35 6.80 4.21
N VAL A 327 -27.71 6.93 3.05
CA VAL A 327 -28.26 6.46 1.76
C VAL A 327 -28.50 4.95 1.79
N ALA A 328 -27.53 4.17 2.30
CA ALA A 328 -27.68 2.72 2.45
C ALA A 328 -28.87 2.36 3.37
N TYR A 329 -29.01 3.05 4.52
CA TYR A 329 -30.14 2.89 5.42
C TYR A 329 -31.49 3.22 4.75
N LYS A 330 -31.59 4.37 4.09
CA LYS A 330 -32.81 4.80 3.37
C LYS A 330 -33.21 3.83 2.25
N ALA A 331 -32.25 3.13 1.66
CA ALA A 331 -32.47 2.09 0.66
C ALA A 331 -32.82 0.72 1.26
N GLY A 332 -32.90 0.58 2.60
CA GLY A 332 -33.15 -0.69 3.28
C GLY A 332 -31.95 -1.65 3.26
N LYS A 333 -30.76 -1.14 2.94
CA LYS A 333 -29.50 -1.89 2.84
C LYS A 333 -28.58 -1.72 4.05
N ALA A 334 -29.02 -0.97 5.06
CA ALA A 334 -28.38 -0.94 6.37
C ALA A 334 -29.47 -1.07 7.43
N GLU A 335 -29.19 -1.81 8.51
CA GLU A 335 -30.17 -2.09 9.57
C GLU A 335 -30.41 -0.89 10.47
N ASN A 336 -29.37 -0.06 10.69
CA ASN A 336 -29.39 1.03 11.66
C ASN A 336 -29.42 2.39 10.96
N ASP A 337 -30.26 3.30 11.46
CA ASP A 337 -30.21 4.72 11.11
C ASP A 337 -28.94 5.34 11.71
N PRO A 338 -27.97 5.80 10.90
CA PRO A 338 -26.73 6.36 11.44
C PRO A 338 -26.97 7.63 12.27
N SER A 339 -28.07 8.36 12.06
CA SER A 339 -28.37 9.62 12.78
C SER A 339 -28.62 9.41 14.29
N LEU A 340 -29.06 8.21 14.69
CA LEU A 340 -29.36 7.90 16.09
C LEU A 340 -28.10 7.64 16.92
N GLY A 341 -27.01 7.23 16.27
CA GLY A 341 -25.81 6.72 16.93
C GLY A 341 -24.50 7.41 16.53
N TRP A 342 -24.51 8.31 15.54
CA TRP A 342 -23.29 8.81 14.90
C TRP A 342 -22.21 9.28 15.88
N TYR A 343 -22.57 10.19 16.79
CA TYR A 343 -21.64 10.74 17.77
C TYR A 343 -20.97 9.67 18.64
N LYS A 344 -21.75 8.70 19.14
CA LYS A 344 -21.21 7.60 19.97
C LYS A 344 -20.39 6.61 19.12
N GLY A 345 -20.81 6.38 17.88
CA GLY A 345 -20.08 5.57 16.91
C GLY A 345 -18.70 6.14 16.62
N GLU A 346 -18.60 7.44 16.37
CA GLU A 346 -17.33 8.14 16.17
C GLU A 346 -16.41 8.04 17.39
N LEU A 347 -16.93 8.29 18.61
CA LEU A 347 -16.13 8.10 19.82
C LEU A 347 -15.56 6.68 19.91
N GLY A 348 -16.39 5.67 19.66
CA GLY A 348 -15.96 4.28 19.62
C GLY A 348 -14.91 4.00 18.53
N PHE A 349 -15.08 4.59 17.34
CA PHE A 349 -14.12 4.45 16.25
C PHE A 349 -12.75 5.03 16.63
N PHE A 350 -12.73 6.17 17.31
CA PHE A 350 -11.49 6.75 17.84
C PHE A 350 -10.86 5.87 18.91
N ASP A 351 -11.63 5.45 19.92
CA ASP A 351 -11.13 4.69 21.07
C ASP A 351 -10.60 3.31 20.67
N PHE A 352 -11.31 2.61 19.77
CA PHE A 352 -11.02 1.21 19.45
C PHE A 352 -10.21 1.01 18.18
N TYR A 353 -10.10 2.02 17.30
CA TYR A 353 -9.37 1.90 16.04
C TYR A 353 -8.36 3.03 15.81
N ILE A 354 -8.77 4.30 15.73
CA ILE A 354 -7.86 5.39 15.32
C ILE A 354 -6.73 5.62 16.33
N ILE A 355 -7.04 5.72 17.61
CA ILE A 355 -6.01 5.96 18.65
C ILE A 355 -5.04 4.76 18.73
N PRO A 356 -5.49 3.49 18.76
CA PRO A 356 -4.59 2.35 18.67
C PRO A 356 -3.74 2.30 17.39
N LEU A 357 -4.28 2.71 16.24
CA LEU A 357 -3.56 2.72 14.96
C LEU A 357 -2.44 3.78 14.94
N ALA A 358 -2.65 4.92 15.60
CA ALA A 358 -1.73 6.05 15.62
C ALA A 358 -0.62 5.95 16.70
N LYS A 359 -0.80 5.10 17.72
CA LYS A 359 0.18 4.83 18.77
C LYS A 359 1.24 3.84 18.29
#